data_AF-A0A7S3WGG8-F1
#
_entry.id   AF-A0A7S3WGG8-F1
#
_cell.length_a   1.000
_cell.length_b   1.000
_cell.length_c   1.000
_cell.angle_alpha   90.00
_cell.angle_beta   90.00
_cell.angle_gamma   90.00
#
_symmetry.space_group_name_H-M   'P 1'
#
loop_
_entity.id
_entity.type
_entity.pdbx_description
1 polymer ?
#
loop_
_entity_poly.entity_id
_entity_poly.type
_entity_poly.pdbx_seq_one_letter_code
_entity_poly.pdbx_strand_id
1 'polypeptide(L)'
;WMYVIREFEDAIDDCTSCTGDNCNEFSLNGGSVHAWDEGVAFYAGSLEGASGSPSGKLVWRLAEKRCANFGTCGLNGGETSGTSQINHLLLAQFQEGERLLQTGQCDRVRPVVDEIISLMTVPLVQGSLRYAYKIGEQPEERSQKNAAEGAIFTAAVLPLVHECDAAAAATISADMKFGLFDQGDLPDFLAVKAAFESTYACLGITCEHVGGLVDADGDPLHAMTAPCDDGPAFPLIAGYIPGSDVVPHSRVDLDQQAMEAALAEAVPDFATAKQWYSVGGNSIKSGNTNRTIKGFSTGAQGKMYDNCPGCPYKTYEAFYGYYGDFDYADRLVSAALDGADMAFASGRHGPNNFASLGPAARIEAAKKGSAYMNVWMYVIREFEDAIDDCTSCTGDNCNEFSLNGGSVHAWDEGVAF
;
A
#
# COMPACT_ATOMS: atom_id res chain seq x y z
N TRP A 1 -21.72 11.60 -12.58
CA TRP A 1 -20.35 11.39 -12.06
C TRP A 1 -19.38 12.39 -12.68
N MET A 2 -19.39 12.67 -14.00
CA MET A 2 -18.58 13.76 -14.57
C MET A 2 -18.76 15.14 -13.91
N TYR A 3 -19.98 15.49 -13.48
CA TYR A 3 -20.20 16.75 -12.76
C TYR A 3 -19.63 16.72 -11.33
N VAL A 4 -19.59 15.55 -10.67
CA VAL A 4 -18.88 15.39 -9.38
C VAL A 4 -17.40 15.70 -9.56
N ILE A 5 -16.79 15.17 -10.62
CA ILE A 5 -15.39 15.47 -10.96
C ILE A 5 -15.22 16.95 -11.25
N ARG A 6 -16.13 17.57 -12.01
CA ARG A 6 -16.06 19.01 -12.28
C ARG A 6 -15.97 19.83 -11.00
N GLU A 7 -16.74 19.51 -9.97
CA GLU A 7 -16.67 20.23 -8.69
C GLU A 7 -15.34 20.01 -7.96
N PHE A 8 -14.76 18.81 -8.03
CA PHE A 8 -13.41 18.59 -7.49
C PHE A 8 -12.31 19.33 -8.28
N GLU A 9 -12.45 19.44 -9.60
CA GLU A 9 -11.56 20.29 -10.42
C GLU A 9 -11.73 21.77 -10.10
N ASP A 10 -12.97 22.23 -9.89
CA ASP A 10 -13.27 23.61 -9.49
C ASP A 10 -12.63 23.92 -8.13
N ALA A 11 -12.65 22.97 -7.20
CA ALA A 11 -11.97 23.09 -5.92
C ALA A 11 -10.44 23.28 -6.08
N ILE A 12 -9.81 22.57 -7.02
CA ILE A 12 -8.38 22.73 -7.33
C ILE A 12 -8.11 24.10 -7.98
N ASP A 13 -8.93 24.49 -8.95
CA ASP A 13 -8.82 25.79 -9.64
C ASP A 13 -8.97 26.95 -8.65
N ASP A 14 -9.95 26.88 -7.75
CA ASP A 14 -10.18 27.88 -6.71
C ASP A 14 -9.03 27.93 -5.69
N CYS A 15 -8.46 26.77 -5.34
CA CYS A 15 -7.31 26.70 -4.45
C CYS A 15 -6.07 27.36 -5.08
N THR A 16 -5.82 27.11 -6.37
CA THR A 16 -4.61 27.58 -7.07
C THR A 16 -4.67 29.03 -7.56
N SER A 17 -5.86 29.55 -7.89
CA SER A 17 -6.03 30.84 -8.55
C SER A 17 -6.41 32.00 -7.61
N CYS A 18 -6.60 31.73 -6.32
CA CYS A 18 -7.02 32.73 -5.36
C CYS A 18 -5.91 33.77 -5.08
N THR A 19 -6.18 35.04 -5.42
CA THR A 19 -5.23 36.18 -5.32
C THR A 19 -5.65 37.24 -4.27
N GLY A 20 -6.64 36.94 -3.43
CA GLY A 20 -7.20 37.87 -2.43
C GLY A 20 -6.94 37.47 -0.97
N ASP A 21 -7.34 38.33 -0.02
CA ASP A 21 -7.05 38.16 1.41
C ASP A 21 -7.86 37.02 2.11
N ASN A 22 -8.79 36.36 1.42
CA ASN A 22 -9.73 35.39 2.00
C ASN A 22 -9.49 33.94 1.58
N CYS A 23 -8.28 33.60 1.08
CA CYS A 23 -8.06 32.27 0.52
C CYS A 23 -8.01 31.15 1.57
N ASN A 24 -7.75 31.44 2.86
CA ASN A 24 -7.53 30.39 3.88
C ASN A 24 -8.00 30.75 5.32
N GLU A 25 -8.77 31.83 5.54
CA GLU A 25 -9.24 32.16 6.89
C GLU A 25 -10.60 31.48 7.16
N PHE A 26 -10.54 30.22 7.60
CA PHE A 26 -11.61 29.39 8.20
C PHE A 26 -13.06 29.61 7.70
N SER A 27 -13.51 28.66 6.86
CA SER A 27 -14.86 28.06 6.81
C SER A 27 -16.07 29.01 6.91
N LEU A 28 -16.81 29.08 5.80
CA LEU A 28 -18.26 28.80 5.71
C LEU A 28 -18.84 29.24 4.35
N ASN A 29 -18.08 29.95 3.51
CA ASN A 29 -18.48 30.38 2.14
C ASN A 29 -17.27 30.68 1.21
N GLY A 30 -16.13 30.01 1.38
CA GLY A 30 -14.91 30.20 0.55
C GLY A 30 -14.79 29.09 -0.50
N GLY A 31 -14.60 29.45 -1.77
CA GLY A 31 -14.93 28.65 -2.96
C GLY A 31 -14.41 27.20 -2.99
N SER A 32 -13.13 26.95 -2.68
CA SER A 32 -12.51 25.63 -2.95
C SER A 32 -13.08 24.48 -2.10
N VAL A 33 -13.18 24.65 -0.77
CA VAL A 33 -13.78 23.64 0.12
C VAL A 33 -15.28 23.51 -0.17
N HIS A 34 -15.95 24.61 -0.52
CA HIS A 34 -17.37 24.56 -0.88
C HIS A 34 -17.60 23.72 -2.15
N ALA A 35 -16.83 23.94 -3.21
CA ALA A 35 -16.89 23.14 -4.42
C ALA A 35 -16.57 21.66 -4.13
N TRP A 36 -15.58 21.38 -3.28
CA TRP A 36 -15.29 20.02 -2.83
C TRP A 36 -16.50 19.35 -2.17
N ASP A 37 -17.13 20.04 -1.21
CA ASP A 37 -18.33 19.56 -0.53
C ASP A 37 -19.52 19.36 -1.48
N GLU A 38 -19.66 20.22 -2.49
CA GLU A 38 -20.66 20.05 -3.56
C GLU A 38 -20.41 18.76 -4.36
N GLY A 39 -19.15 18.47 -4.70
CA GLY A 39 -18.75 17.20 -5.33
C GLY A 39 -19.18 15.98 -4.51
N VAL A 40 -18.86 15.98 -3.20
CA VAL A 40 -19.27 14.90 -2.28
C VAL A 40 -20.79 14.79 -2.19
N ALA A 41 -21.50 15.93 -2.11
CA ALA A 41 -22.96 15.97 -2.07
C ALA A 41 -23.60 15.40 -3.34
N PHE A 42 -23.04 15.67 -4.52
CA PHE A 42 -23.51 15.09 -5.79
C PHE A 42 -23.17 13.61 -5.95
N TYR A 43 -22.09 13.13 -5.32
CA TYR A 43 -21.76 11.70 -5.29
C TYR A 43 -22.78 10.90 -4.45
N ALA A 44 -23.05 11.40 -3.24
CA ALA A 44 -23.91 10.74 -2.27
C ALA A 44 -25.41 10.92 -2.58
N GLY A 45 -25.85 12.16 -2.73
CA GLY A 45 -27.25 12.55 -2.85
C GLY A 45 -27.98 12.57 -1.50
N SER A 46 -28.90 13.53 -1.34
CA SER A 46 -29.56 13.82 -0.07
C SER A 46 -30.40 12.67 0.52
N LEU A 47 -30.84 11.71 -0.30
CA LEU A 47 -31.62 10.56 0.16
C LEU A 47 -30.81 9.57 1.02
N GLU A 48 -29.48 9.65 1.01
CA GLU A 48 -28.60 8.86 1.86
C GLU A 48 -28.68 9.26 3.34
N GLY A 49 -29.06 10.51 3.64
CA GLY A 49 -29.06 11.02 5.02
C GLY A 49 -27.65 11.03 5.63
N ALA A 50 -27.56 10.96 6.97
CA ALA A 50 -26.29 11.11 7.69
C ALA A 50 -25.38 9.87 7.68
N SER A 51 -25.92 8.68 7.37
CA SER A 51 -25.20 7.42 7.54
C SER A 51 -25.49 6.40 6.44
N GLY A 52 -26.05 6.84 5.31
CA GLY A 52 -26.49 5.98 4.23
C GLY A 52 -27.93 5.47 4.40
N SER A 53 -28.57 5.16 3.27
CA SER A 53 -29.98 4.76 3.21
C SER A 53 -30.25 3.81 2.04
N PRO A 54 -31.14 2.82 2.19
CA PRO A 54 -31.62 2.02 1.06
C PRO A 54 -32.42 2.84 0.05
N SER A 55 -32.85 4.05 0.41
CA SER A 55 -33.64 4.95 -0.45
C SER A 55 -32.81 5.76 -1.43
N GLY A 56 -31.49 5.78 -1.27
CA GLY A 56 -30.56 6.46 -2.16
C GLY A 56 -30.71 6.09 -3.64
N LYS A 57 -30.19 6.93 -4.53
CA LYS A 57 -30.35 6.78 -5.99
C LYS A 57 -29.08 7.02 -6.80
N LEU A 58 -28.04 7.59 -6.19
CA LEU A 58 -26.82 8.00 -6.89
C LEU A 58 -25.69 6.97 -6.68
N VAL A 59 -24.45 7.38 -6.98
CA VAL A 59 -23.30 6.47 -7.10
C VAL A 59 -22.97 5.83 -5.76
N TRP A 60 -23.09 6.56 -4.65
CA TRP A 60 -23.00 5.98 -3.30
C TRP A 60 -23.89 4.75 -3.14
N ARG A 61 -25.19 4.88 -3.42
CA ARG A 61 -26.14 3.76 -3.32
C ARG A 61 -25.81 2.61 -4.27
N LEU A 62 -25.24 2.92 -5.44
CA LEU A 62 -24.84 1.91 -6.39
C LEU A 62 -23.72 1.05 -5.79
N ALA A 63 -22.67 1.66 -5.23
CA ALA A 63 -21.59 0.94 -4.55
C ALA A 63 -22.13 0.05 -3.42
N GLU A 64 -23.01 0.58 -2.58
CA GLU A 64 -23.68 -0.20 -1.50
C GLU A 64 -24.51 -1.38 -2.03
N LYS A 65 -25.07 -1.29 -3.24
CA LYS A 65 -25.83 -2.39 -3.85
C LYS A 65 -24.94 -3.41 -4.54
N ARG A 66 -23.79 -2.98 -5.05
CA ARG A 66 -22.87 -3.87 -5.78
C ARG A 66 -21.98 -4.62 -4.81
N CYS A 67 -21.53 -4.00 -3.71
CA CYS A 67 -20.69 -4.69 -2.74
C CYS A 67 -21.30 -6.01 -2.25
N ALA A 68 -22.60 -6.00 -1.95
CA ALA A 68 -23.31 -7.19 -1.49
C ALA A 68 -23.43 -8.29 -2.55
N ASN A 69 -23.30 -7.95 -3.83
CA ASN A 69 -23.31 -8.91 -4.93
C ASN A 69 -21.90 -9.42 -5.27
N PHE A 70 -20.87 -8.71 -4.83
CA PHE A 70 -19.47 -8.96 -5.21
C PHE A 70 -18.57 -9.40 -4.03
N GLY A 71 -19.13 -9.49 -2.82
CA GLY A 71 -18.37 -9.83 -1.62
C GLY A 71 -17.36 -8.74 -1.24
N THR A 72 -17.70 -7.47 -1.49
CA THR A 72 -16.79 -6.31 -1.29
C THR A 72 -17.39 -5.28 -0.34
N CYS A 73 -18.29 -5.68 0.55
CA CYS A 73 -18.71 -4.84 1.67
C CYS A 73 -17.73 -4.97 2.83
N GLY A 74 -17.84 -4.09 3.82
CA GLY A 74 -16.96 -4.01 4.97
C GLY A 74 -15.73 -3.13 4.72
N LEU A 75 -15.03 -2.76 5.79
CA LEU A 75 -13.86 -1.88 5.75
C LEU A 75 -12.73 -2.45 4.87
N ASN A 76 -12.53 -3.76 4.93
CA ASN A 76 -11.46 -4.47 4.23
C ASN A 76 -11.95 -5.23 2.99
N GLY A 77 -13.23 -5.05 2.60
CA GLY A 77 -13.87 -5.97 1.66
C GLY A 77 -14.12 -7.36 2.27
N GLY A 78 -14.59 -8.30 1.44
CA GLY A 78 -14.85 -9.69 1.83
C GLY A 78 -16.21 -9.97 2.47
N GLU A 79 -16.98 -8.94 2.84
CA GLU A 79 -18.32 -9.09 3.42
C GLU A 79 -19.43 -8.91 2.36
N THR A 80 -20.61 -9.47 2.62
CA THR A 80 -21.81 -9.32 1.77
C THR A 80 -22.83 -8.32 2.31
N SER A 81 -22.53 -7.66 3.43
CA SER A 81 -23.41 -6.68 4.07
C SER A 81 -22.61 -5.55 4.71
N GLY A 82 -23.29 -4.46 5.07
CA GLY A 82 -22.66 -3.24 5.57
C GLY A 82 -22.32 -2.25 4.46
N THR A 83 -21.48 -1.27 4.79
CA THR A 83 -21.02 -0.25 3.85
C THR A 83 -20.02 -0.85 2.86
N SER A 84 -20.08 -0.43 1.60
CA SER A 84 -19.14 -0.89 0.58
C SER A 84 -17.71 -0.46 0.91
N GLN A 85 -16.74 -1.34 0.64
CA GLN A 85 -15.32 -1.01 0.76
C GLN A 85 -14.98 0.26 -0.04
N ILE A 86 -15.54 0.38 -1.24
CA ILE A 86 -15.37 1.57 -2.09
C ILE A 86 -15.86 2.85 -1.44
N ASN A 87 -17.02 2.84 -0.76
CA ASN A 87 -17.46 4.04 -0.04
C ASN A 87 -16.59 4.32 1.20
N HIS A 88 -16.02 3.32 1.85
CA HIS A 88 -15.03 3.54 2.91
C HIS A 88 -13.76 4.21 2.38
N LEU A 89 -13.21 3.70 1.28
CA LEU A 89 -12.03 4.28 0.62
C LEU A 89 -12.31 5.71 0.12
N LEU A 90 -13.46 5.92 -0.52
CA LEU A 90 -13.86 7.25 -0.98
C LEU A 90 -14.08 8.24 0.16
N LEU A 91 -14.65 7.82 1.29
CA LEU A 91 -14.78 8.70 2.45
C LEU A 91 -13.42 9.17 2.96
N ALA A 92 -12.41 8.29 2.98
CA ALA A 92 -11.06 8.67 3.35
C ALA A 92 -10.48 9.70 2.37
N GLN A 93 -10.64 9.49 1.06
CA GLN A 93 -10.19 10.43 0.02
C GLN A 93 -10.94 11.77 0.08
N PHE A 94 -12.25 11.76 0.36
CA PHE A 94 -13.04 12.99 0.53
C PHE A 94 -12.55 13.82 1.72
N GLN A 95 -12.25 13.17 2.85
CA GLN A 95 -11.71 13.83 4.04
C GLN A 95 -10.30 14.37 3.79
N GLU A 96 -9.47 13.62 3.07
CA GLU A 96 -8.11 14.05 2.76
C GLU A 96 -8.08 15.25 1.80
N GLY A 97 -8.88 15.22 0.73
CA GLY A 97 -8.98 16.36 -0.18
C GLY A 97 -9.52 17.61 0.51
N GLU A 98 -10.53 17.47 1.39
CA GLU A 98 -11.03 18.58 2.20
C GLU A 98 -9.92 19.17 3.09
N ARG A 99 -9.15 18.32 3.78
CA ARG A 99 -8.04 18.75 4.65
C ARG A 99 -6.92 19.44 3.86
N LEU A 100 -6.55 18.92 2.69
CA LEU A 100 -5.55 19.54 1.81
C LEU A 100 -6.00 20.91 1.34
N LEU A 101 -7.26 21.06 0.94
CA LEU A 101 -7.85 22.34 0.55
C LEU A 101 -7.90 23.34 1.70
N GLN A 102 -8.32 22.90 2.90
CA GLN A 102 -8.34 23.74 4.11
C GLN A 102 -6.95 24.24 4.52
N THR A 103 -5.90 23.49 4.20
CA THR A 103 -4.50 23.83 4.51
C THR A 103 -3.78 24.52 3.34
N GLY A 104 -4.48 24.80 2.23
CA GLY A 104 -3.92 25.47 1.06
C GLY A 104 -2.90 24.64 0.27
N GLN A 105 -2.91 23.31 0.42
CA GLN A 105 -1.97 22.39 -0.22
C GLN A 105 -2.46 21.94 -1.61
N CYS A 106 -2.79 22.90 -2.47
CA CYS A 106 -3.52 22.68 -3.72
C CYS A 106 -2.86 21.67 -4.67
N ASP A 107 -1.52 21.69 -4.79
CA ASP A 107 -0.75 20.80 -5.68
C ASP A 107 -0.92 19.31 -5.34
N ARG A 108 -1.43 19.01 -4.14
CA ARG A 108 -1.59 17.66 -3.60
C ARG A 108 -3.00 17.09 -3.78
N VAL A 109 -3.95 17.92 -4.20
CA VAL A 109 -5.36 17.52 -4.35
C VAL A 109 -5.57 16.73 -5.63
N ARG A 110 -4.79 16.99 -6.70
CA ARG A 110 -4.89 16.27 -7.98
C ARG A 110 -4.77 14.74 -7.83
N PRO A 111 -3.74 14.19 -7.14
CA PRO A 111 -3.66 12.75 -6.88
C PRO A 111 -4.88 12.17 -6.14
N VAL A 112 -5.46 12.90 -5.18
CA VAL A 112 -6.68 12.49 -4.46
C VAL A 112 -7.87 12.39 -5.42
N VAL A 113 -8.02 13.35 -6.34
CA VAL A 113 -9.07 13.31 -7.37
C VAL A 113 -8.88 12.13 -8.32
N ASP A 114 -7.64 11.85 -8.73
CA ASP A 114 -7.35 10.71 -9.62
C ASP A 114 -7.71 9.36 -8.94
N GLU A 115 -7.43 9.22 -7.65
CA GLU A 115 -7.84 8.04 -6.85
C GLU A 115 -9.37 7.94 -6.71
N ILE A 116 -10.05 9.06 -6.42
CA ILE A 116 -11.51 9.11 -6.37
C ILE A 116 -12.12 8.67 -7.69
N ILE A 117 -11.60 9.17 -8.83
CA ILE A 117 -12.07 8.78 -10.17
C ILE A 117 -11.94 7.28 -10.35
N SER A 118 -10.78 6.71 -10.00
CA SER A 118 -10.49 5.28 -10.12
C SER A 118 -11.48 4.45 -9.31
N LEU A 119 -11.67 4.76 -8.02
CA LEU A 119 -12.60 4.06 -7.12
C LEU A 119 -14.07 4.18 -7.58
N MET A 120 -14.48 5.34 -8.13
CA MET A 120 -15.83 5.56 -8.65
C MET A 120 -16.17 4.66 -9.86
N THR A 121 -15.17 4.10 -10.56
CA THR A 121 -15.39 3.17 -11.68
C THR A 121 -15.87 1.79 -11.23
N VAL A 122 -15.44 1.34 -10.04
CA VAL A 122 -15.69 -0.01 -9.52
C VAL A 122 -17.18 -0.38 -9.52
N PRO A 123 -18.11 0.42 -8.97
CA PRO A 123 -19.53 0.07 -8.98
C PRO A 123 -20.14 0.00 -10.39
N LEU A 124 -19.56 0.68 -11.39
CA LEU A 124 -20.00 0.61 -12.79
C LEU A 124 -19.51 -0.69 -13.44
N VAL A 125 -18.26 -1.10 -13.19
CA VAL A 125 -17.71 -2.39 -13.63
C VAL A 125 -18.50 -3.53 -13.01
N GLN A 126 -18.69 -3.53 -11.68
CA GLN A 126 -19.52 -4.49 -10.96
C GLN A 126 -20.95 -4.54 -11.52
N GLY A 127 -21.56 -3.40 -11.79
CA GLY A 127 -22.87 -3.31 -12.44
C GLY A 127 -22.90 -4.02 -13.79
N SER A 128 -21.92 -3.74 -14.63
CA SER A 128 -21.79 -4.31 -15.98
C SER A 128 -21.61 -5.83 -15.95
N LEU A 129 -20.67 -6.33 -15.15
CA LEU A 129 -20.39 -7.76 -15.00
C LEU A 129 -21.60 -8.54 -14.48
N ARG A 130 -22.32 -7.99 -13.49
CA ARG A 130 -23.52 -8.64 -12.95
C ARG A 130 -24.59 -8.82 -14.01
N TYR A 131 -24.81 -7.84 -14.87
CA TYR A 131 -25.83 -7.94 -15.91
C TYR A 131 -25.37 -8.76 -17.11
N ALA A 132 -24.07 -8.77 -17.43
CA ALA A 132 -23.50 -9.72 -18.37
C ALA A 132 -23.79 -11.16 -17.92
N TYR A 133 -23.52 -11.48 -16.64
CA TYR A 133 -23.82 -12.80 -16.08
C TYR A 133 -25.31 -13.13 -16.09
N LYS A 134 -26.18 -12.19 -15.66
CA LYS A 134 -27.63 -12.43 -15.61
C LYS A 134 -28.26 -12.67 -16.97
N ILE A 135 -27.78 -12.01 -18.03
CA ILE A 135 -28.32 -12.20 -19.36
C ILE A 135 -27.65 -13.40 -20.07
N GLY A 136 -26.33 -13.54 -19.96
CA GLY A 136 -25.57 -14.62 -20.59
C GLY A 136 -25.87 -15.99 -19.97
N GLU A 137 -25.82 -16.09 -18.64
CA GLU A 137 -25.71 -17.36 -17.93
C GLU A 137 -26.98 -17.79 -17.16
N GLN A 138 -27.93 -16.88 -16.93
CA GLN A 138 -29.11 -17.15 -16.07
C GLN A 138 -30.42 -17.03 -16.86
N PRO A 139 -30.92 -18.11 -17.49
CA PRO A 139 -32.11 -18.06 -18.35
C PRO A 139 -33.36 -17.44 -17.70
N GLU A 140 -33.55 -17.63 -16.40
CA GLU A 140 -34.67 -17.10 -15.60
C GLU A 140 -34.56 -15.60 -15.32
N GLU A 141 -33.37 -15.03 -15.45
CA GLU A 141 -33.09 -13.60 -15.23
C GLU A 141 -33.06 -12.79 -16.52
N ARG A 142 -33.14 -13.46 -17.68
CA ARG A 142 -33.14 -12.83 -19.00
C ARG A 142 -34.36 -11.93 -19.17
N SER A 143 -34.11 -10.63 -19.32
CA SER A 143 -35.15 -9.65 -19.56
C SER A 143 -34.61 -8.39 -20.23
N GLN A 144 -35.46 -7.69 -20.98
CA GLN A 144 -35.17 -6.37 -21.54
C GLN A 144 -34.69 -5.38 -20.48
N LYS A 145 -35.28 -5.45 -19.27
CA LYS A 145 -34.88 -4.62 -18.14
C LYS A 145 -33.43 -4.86 -17.75
N ASN A 146 -33.05 -6.11 -17.50
CA ASN A 146 -31.69 -6.46 -17.08
C ASN A 146 -30.67 -6.15 -18.19
N ALA A 147 -31.02 -6.38 -19.46
CA ALA A 147 -30.19 -6.01 -20.59
C ALA A 147 -29.97 -4.50 -20.69
N ALA A 148 -31.02 -3.70 -20.50
CA ALA A 148 -30.94 -2.24 -20.50
C ALA A 148 -30.07 -1.70 -19.34
N GLU A 149 -30.20 -2.27 -18.13
CA GLU A 149 -29.37 -1.89 -16.99
C GLU A 149 -27.88 -2.19 -17.26
N GLY A 150 -27.56 -3.39 -17.77
CA GLY A 150 -26.19 -3.75 -18.15
C GLY A 150 -25.59 -2.83 -19.22
N ALA A 151 -26.37 -2.50 -20.24
CA ALA A 151 -25.95 -1.59 -21.31
C ALA A 151 -25.63 -0.19 -20.81
N ILE A 152 -26.40 0.34 -19.85
CA ILE A 152 -26.15 1.68 -19.28
C ILE A 152 -24.93 1.70 -18.38
N PHE A 153 -24.74 0.70 -17.51
CA PHE A 153 -23.52 0.63 -16.70
C PHE A 153 -22.27 0.53 -17.57
N THR A 154 -22.35 -0.29 -18.62
CA THR A 154 -21.27 -0.47 -19.58
C THR A 154 -20.97 0.84 -20.32
N ALA A 155 -22.00 1.52 -20.84
CA ALA A 155 -21.84 2.80 -21.53
C ALA A 155 -21.22 3.90 -20.64
N ALA A 156 -21.45 3.85 -19.33
CA ALA A 156 -20.90 4.83 -18.39
C ALA A 156 -19.39 4.68 -18.16
N VAL A 157 -18.83 3.48 -18.33
CA VAL A 157 -17.40 3.19 -18.07
C VAL A 157 -16.57 2.96 -19.34
N LEU A 158 -17.23 2.60 -20.46
CA LEU A 158 -16.57 2.32 -21.74
C LEU A 158 -15.55 3.36 -22.22
N PRO A 159 -15.76 4.69 -22.05
CA PRO A 159 -14.74 5.66 -22.45
C PRO A 159 -13.40 5.49 -21.71
N LEU A 160 -13.43 5.16 -20.42
CA LEU A 160 -12.21 4.91 -19.63
C LEU A 160 -11.56 3.59 -20.03
N VAL A 161 -12.37 2.55 -20.25
CA VAL A 161 -11.89 1.25 -20.75
C VAL A 161 -11.22 1.43 -22.12
N HIS A 162 -11.80 2.26 -23.01
CA HIS A 162 -11.25 2.49 -24.34
C HIS A 162 -9.90 3.20 -24.32
N GLU A 163 -9.73 4.15 -23.41
CA GLU A 163 -8.44 4.83 -23.19
C GLU A 163 -7.36 3.83 -22.74
N CYS A 164 -7.72 2.88 -21.87
CA CYS A 164 -6.82 1.83 -21.40
C CYS A 164 -6.55 0.74 -22.45
N ASP A 165 -7.60 0.25 -23.11
CA ASP A 165 -7.54 -0.78 -24.15
C ASP A 165 -8.77 -0.68 -25.08
N ALA A 166 -8.54 -0.15 -26.27
CA ALA A 166 -9.56 0.01 -27.29
C ALA A 166 -10.19 -1.34 -27.75
N ALA A 167 -9.43 -2.43 -27.73
CA ALA A 167 -9.93 -3.76 -28.11
C ALA A 167 -10.81 -4.36 -27.01
N ALA A 168 -10.42 -4.21 -25.74
CA ALA A 168 -11.26 -4.59 -24.61
C ALA A 168 -12.61 -3.85 -24.63
N ALA A 169 -12.57 -2.52 -24.84
CA ALA A 169 -13.78 -1.71 -24.97
C ALA A 169 -14.67 -2.15 -26.15
N ALA A 170 -14.07 -2.53 -27.28
CA ALA A 170 -14.81 -3.04 -28.43
C ALA A 170 -15.50 -4.37 -28.13
N THR A 171 -14.83 -5.31 -27.45
CA THR A 171 -15.40 -6.57 -26.97
C THR A 171 -16.58 -6.31 -26.05
N ILE A 172 -16.38 -5.52 -25.00
CA ILE A 172 -17.43 -5.19 -24.03
C ILE A 172 -18.64 -4.53 -24.72
N SER A 173 -18.41 -3.58 -25.63
CA SER A 173 -19.49 -2.91 -26.36
C SER A 173 -20.22 -3.84 -27.33
N ALA A 174 -19.54 -4.83 -27.92
CA ALA A 174 -20.15 -5.77 -28.85
C ALA A 174 -21.15 -6.69 -28.15
N ASP A 175 -20.88 -7.05 -26.90
CA ASP A 175 -21.69 -7.95 -26.07
C ASP A 175 -22.78 -7.25 -25.25
N MET A 176 -22.56 -5.98 -24.86
CA MET A 176 -23.39 -5.34 -23.83
C MET A 176 -24.26 -4.17 -24.31
N LYS A 177 -24.15 -3.73 -25.57
CA LYS A 177 -24.93 -2.56 -26.06
C LYS A 177 -26.44 -2.82 -26.17
N PHE A 178 -27.22 -1.73 -26.20
CA PHE A 178 -28.66 -1.79 -26.36
C PHE A 178 -29.12 -2.53 -27.63
N GLY A 179 -30.21 -3.29 -27.49
CA GLY A 179 -30.92 -3.94 -28.61
C GLY A 179 -30.45 -5.37 -28.92
N LEU A 180 -29.32 -5.83 -28.38
CA LEU A 180 -28.82 -7.20 -28.58
C LEU A 180 -29.79 -8.27 -28.07
N PHE A 181 -30.28 -8.08 -26.84
CA PHE A 181 -31.22 -9.02 -26.22
C PHE A 181 -32.49 -9.22 -27.06
N ASP A 182 -33.04 -8.15 -27.64
CA ASP A 182 -34.24 -8.22 -28.49
C ASP A 182 -34.00 -8.91 -29.83
N GLN A 183 -32.72 -8.96 -30.26
CA GLN A 183 -32.27 -9.69 -31.45
C GLN A 183 -31.98 -11.17 -31.14
N GLY A 184 -32.04 -11.56 -29.86
CA GLY A 184 -31.69 -12.90 -29.40
C GLY A 184 -30.20 -13.10 -29.13
N ASP A 185 -29.40 -12.04 -29.22
CA ASP A 185 -27.97 -12.06 -28.94
C ASP A 185 -27.75 -11.87 -27.43
N LEU A 186 -27.06 -12.85 -26.83
CA LEU A 186 -26.74 -12.87 -25.40
C LEU A 186 -25.24 -12.61 -25.21
N PRO A 187 -24.83 -11.90 -24.15
CA PRO A 187 -23.42 -11.61 -23.91
C PRO A 187 -22.66 -12.88 -23.54
N ASP A 188 -21.42 -12.98 -24.02
CA ASP A 188 -20.42 -13.89 -23.48
C ASP A 188 -19.85 -13.31 -22.18
N PHE A 189 -20.32 -13.81 -21.04
CA PHE A 189 -19.90 -13.30 -19.73
C PHE A 189 -18.39 -13.39 -19.52
N LEU A 190 -17.75 -14.48 -19.94
CA LEU A 190 -16.32 -14.67 -19.75
C LEU A 190 -15.51 -13.70 -20.61
N ALA A 191 -15.92 -13.46 -21.85
CA ALA A 191 -15.27 -12.49 -22.72
C ALA A 191 -15.39 -11.06 -22.16
N VAL A 192 -16.58 -10.68 -21.70
CA VAL A 192 -16.81 -9.37 -21.06
C VAL A 192 -15.99 -9.24 -19.77
N LYS A 193 -15.96 -10.27 -18.93
CA LYS A 193 -15.18 -10.29 -17.69
C LYS A 193 -13.69 -10.14 -17.96
N ALA A 194 -13.13 -10.96 -18.84
CA ALA A 194 -11.71 -10.91 -19.18
C ALA A 194 -11.29 -9.56 -19.77
N ALA A 195 -12.15 -8.95 -20.60
CA ALA A 195 -11.91 -7.63 -21.16
C ALA A 195 -11.92 -6.50 -20.11
N PHE A 196 -12.79 -6.58 -19.09
CA PHE A 196 -12.74 -5.63 -17.98
C PHE A 196 -11.46 -5.84 -17.16
N GLU A 197 -11.17 -7.08 -16.76
CA GLU A 197 -10.03 -7.42 -15.90
C GLU A 197 -8.68 -7.04 -16.50
N SER A 198 -8.53 -7.13 -17.82
CA SER A 198 -7.30 -6.69 -18.50
C SER A 198 -7.03 -5.18 -18.41
N THR A 199 -8.02 -4.38 -17.99
CA THR A 199 -7.91 -2.91 -17.88
C THR A 199 -7.76 -2.40 -16.45
N TYR A 200 -7.91 -3.25 -15.43
CA TYR A 200 -7.95 -2.83 -14.02
C TYR A 200 -6.73 -2.04 -13.58
N ALA A 201 -5.52 -2.54 -13.90
CA ALA A 201 -4.28 -1.85 -13.55
C ALA A 201 -4.18 -0.44 -14.17
N CYS A 202 -4.67 -0.25 -15.40
CA CYS A 202 -4.70 1.07 -16.05
C CYS A 202 -5.79 1.98 -15.47
N LEU A 203 -6.93 1.41 -15.07
CA LEU A 203 -8.03 2.11 -14.42
C LEU A 203 -7.74 2.47 -12.95
N GLY A 204 -6.59 2.06 -12.40
CA GLY A 204 -6.23 2.30 -11.00
C GLY A 204 -7.07 1.48 -10.00
N ILE A 205 -7.57 0.32 -10.42
CA ILE A 205 -8.38 -0.58 -9.57
C ILE A 205 -7.79 -1.98 -9.54
N THR A 206 -8.17 -2.78 -8.55
CA THR A 206 -7.68 -4.15 -8.34
C THR A 206 -8.80 -5.17 -8.50
N CYS A 207 -8.44 -6.42 -8.69
CA CYS A 207 -9.34 -7.56 -8.60
C CYS A 207 -10.07 -7.61 -7.25
N GLU A 208 -9.40 -7.22 -6.15
CA GLU A 208 -9.99 -7.15 -4.82
C GLU A 208 -11.06 -6.04 -4.73
N HIS A 209 -10.79 -4.85 -5.28
CA HIS A 209 -11.79 -3.77 -5.35
C HIS A 209 -13.08 -4.22 -6.07
N VAL A 210 -12.93 -4.94 -7.18
CA VAL A 210 -14.09 -5.39 -7.96
C VAL A 210 -14.78 -6.60 -7.34
N GLY A 211 -14.02 -7.59 -6.86
CA GLY A 211 -14.53 -8.84 -6.32
C GLY A 211 -15.10 -9.79 -7.39
N GLY A 212 -15.79 -10.84 -6.93
CA GLY A 212 -16.46 -11.82 -7.79
C GLY A 212 -17.94 -11.94 -7.44
N LEU A 213 -18.80 -12.41 -8.37
CA LEU A 213 -20.22 -12.55 -8.02
C LEU A 213 -20.41 -13.70 -7.01
N VAL A 214 -21.03 -13.37 -5.89
CA VAL A 214 -21.26 -14.27 -4.75
C VAL A 214 -22.75 -14.42 -4.40
N ASP A 215 -23.07 -15.48 -3.66
CA ASP A 215 -24.36 -15.64 -3.01
C ASP A 215 -24.45 -14.85 -1.67
N ALA A 216 -25.48 -15.12 -0.88
CA ALA A 216 -25.71 -14.43 0.39
C ALA A 216 -24.67 -14.78 1.47
N ASP A 217 -24.08 -15.97 1.39
CA ASP A 217 -23.08 -16.48 2.34
C ASP A 217 -21.66 -16.01 1.96
N GLY A 218 -21.49 -15.40 0.78
CA GLY A 218 -20.21 -14.91 0.26
C GLY A 218 -19.47 -15.93 -0.60
N ASP A 219 -20.11 -17.06 -0.93
CA ASP A 219 -19.53 -18.07 -1.80
C ASP A 219 -19.72 -17.68 -3.28
N PRO A 220 -18.73 -17.92 -4.16
CA PRO A 220 -18.87 -17.63 -5.58
C PRO A 220 -20.06 -18.35 -6.21
N LEU A 221 -20.90 -17.63 -6.97
CA LEU A 221 -22.06 -18.21 -7.66
C LEU A 221 -21.67 -19.33 -8.63
N HIS A 222 -20.50 -19.20 -9.26
CA HIS A 222 -19.89 -20.22 -10.11
C HIS A 222 -18.37 -19.99 -10.18
N ALA A 223 -17.59 -21.00 -10.56
CA ALA A 223 -16.14 -20.85 -10.73
C ALA A 223 -15.76 -19.70 -11.70
N MET A 224 -16.59 -19.47 -12.72
CA MET A 224 -16.38 -18.38 -13.70
C MET A 224 -16.64 -16.97 -13.13
N THR A 225 -17.34 -16.87 -11.99
CA THR A 225 -17.65 -15.59 -11.34
C THR A 225 -16.65 -15.22 -10.26
N ALA A 226 -15.65 -16.07 -10.00
CA ALA A 226 -14.56 -15.76 -9.08
C ALA A 226 -13.83 -14.47 -9.50
N PRO A 227 -13.34 -13.68 -8.53
CA PRO A 227 -12.49 -12.53 -8.85
C PRO A 227 -11.26 -12.99 -9.63
N CYS A 228 -10.68 -12.10 -10.42
CA CYS A 228 -9.31 -12.30 -10.89
C CYS A 228 -8.33 -12.29 -9.71
N ASP A 229 -7.08 -12.64 -9.98
CA ASP A 229 -5.99 -12.61 -9.00
C ASP A 229 -4.92 -11.67 -9.54
N ASP A 230 -4.72 -10.54 -8.87
CA ASP A 230 -3.62 -9.60 -9.18
C ASP A 230 -2.24 -10.18 -8.76
N GLY A 231 -2.24 -11.32 -8.05
CA GLY A 231 -1.11 -11.78 -7.27
C GLY A 231 -0.92 -10.91 -6.01
N PRO A 232 0.01 -11.27 -5.13
CA PRO A 232 0.37 -10.39 -4.03
C PRO A 232 1.03 -9.12 -4.59
N ALA A 233 0.60 -7.94 -4.13
CA ALA A 233 1.13 -6.65 -4.55
C ALA A 233 2.67 -6.57 -4.43
N PHE A 234 3.23 -7.30 -3.46
CA PHE A 234 4.66 -7.46 -3.25
C PHE A 234 5.02 -8.93 -3.01
N PRO A 235 6.24 -9.38 -3.39
CA PRO A 235 6.70 -10.75 -3.10
C PRO A 235 6.62 -11.11 -1.61
N LEU A 236 6.13 -12.32 -1.31
CA LEU A 236 6.11 -12.88 0.04
C LEU A 236 7.52 -12.96 0.65
N ILE A 237 7.65 -12.62 1.93
CA ILE A 237 8.90 -12.74 2.70
C ILE A 237 8.71 -13.82 3.77
N ALA A 238 9.28 -15.00 3.56
CA ALA A 238 9.14 -16.14 4.49
C ALA A 238 7.68 -16.48 4.90
N GLY A 239 6.72 -16.23 4.00
CA GLY A 239 5.28 -16.44 4.25
C GLY A 239 4.54 -15.21 4.78
N TYR A 240 5.24 -14.11 5.07
CA TYR A 240 4.66 -12.80 5.34
C TYR A 240 4.24 -12.10 4.05
N ILE A 241 3.06 -11.46 4.05
CA ILE A 241 2.54 -10.63 2.96
C ILE A 241 2.85 -9.17 3.31
N PRO A 242 3.81 -8.50 2.63
CA PRO A 242 4.11 -7.11 2.91
C PRO A 242 3.04 -6.18 2.32
N GLY A 243 2.78 -5.06 2.99
CA GLY A 243 1.91 -3.97 2.53
C GLY A 243 2.65 -2.89 1.73
N SER A 244 3.97 -3.01 1.59
CA SER A 244 4.85 -2.06 0.88
C SER A 244 6.07 -2.76 0.24
N ASP A 245 6.78 -2.07 -0.67
CA ASP A 245 7.99 -2.62 -1.29
C ASP A 245 9.19 -2.60 -0.34
N VAL A 246 9.40 -3.70 0.37
CA VAL A 246 10.56 -3.92 1.26
C VAL A 246 11.49 -5.01 0.76
N VAL A 247 11.32 -5.49 -0.48
CA VAL A 247 12.21 -6.49 -1.09
C VAL A 247 13.67 -5.99 -1.16
N PRO A 248 13.97 -4.71 -1.42
CA PRO A 248 15.34 -4.22 -1.34
C PRO A 248 15.96 -4.33 0.07
N HIS A 249 15.15 -4.27 1.13
CA HIS A 249 15.61 -4.38 2.51
C HIS A 249 16.06 -5.79 2.85
N SER A 250 15.29 -6.81 2.45
CA SER A 250 15.61 -8.21 2.74
C SER A 250 16.93 -8.70 2.13
N ARG A 251 17.40 -8.05 1.05
CA ARG A 251 18.68 -8.35 0.39
C ARG A 251 19.92 -8.06 1.24
N VAL A 252 19.78 -7.58 2.48
CA VAL A 252 20.91 -7.47 3.41
C VAL A 252 21.51 -8.85 3.74
N ASP A 253 20.71 -9.91 3.64
CA ASP A 253 21.15 -11.28 3.83
C ASP A 253 22.19 -11.71 2.78
N LEU A 254 22.16 -11.13 1.57
CA LEU A 254 23.17 -11.35 0.54
C LEU A 254 24.52 -10.72 0.91
N ASP A 255 24.51 -9.57 1.60
CA ASP A 255 25.74 -8.97 2.14
C ASP A 255 26.31 -9.84 3.28
N GLN A 256 25.44 -10.38 4.14
CA GLN A 256 25.83 -11.38 5.14
C GLN A 256 26.41 -12.63 4.46
N GLN A 257 25.72 -13.21 3.48
CA GLN A 257 26.16 -14.39 2.74
C GLN A 257 27.54 -14.18 2.11
N ALA A 258 27.76 -13.02 1.48
CA ALA A 258 29.03 -12.70 0.84
C ALA A 258 30.16 -12.54 1.87
N MET A 259 29.87 -11.97 3.05
CA MET A 259 30.80 -11.96 4.18
C MET A 259 31.13 -13.39 4.64
N GLU A 260 30.11 -14.25 4.82
CA GLU A 260 30.31 -15.64 5.25
C GLU A 260 31.11 -16.45 4.23
N ALA A 261 30.86 -16.24 2.93
CA ALA A 261 31.59 -16.90 1.85
C ALA A 261 33.08 -16.56 1.90
N ALA A 262 33.44 -15.27 2.05
CA ALA A 262 34.83 -14.84 2.19
C ALA A 262 35.52 -15.45 3.42
N LEU A 263 34.79 -15.62 4.53
CA LEU A 263 35.32 -16.24 5.74
C LEU A 263 35.41 -17.77 5.66
N ALA A 264 34.67 -18.42 4.75
CA ALA A 264 34.65 -19.86 4.57
C ALA A 264 35.75 -20.39 3.63
N GLU A 265 36.51 -19.49 2.99
CA GLU A 265 37.65 -19.83 2.14
C GLU A 265 38.69 -20.69 2.89
N ALA A 266 39.46 -21.47 2.14
CA ALA A 266 40.51 -22.34 2.70
C ALA A 266 41.53 -21.56 3.56
N VAL A 267 41.78 -20.31 3.17
CA VAL A 267 42.39 -19.28 4.02
C VAL A 267 41.36 -18.17 4.15
N PRO A 268 40.78 -17.92 5.34
CA PRO A 268 39.72 -16.94 5.52
C PRO A 268 40.12 -15.53 5.07
N ASP A 269 39.33 -14.94 4.18
CA ASP A 269 39.55 -13.58 3.66
C ASP A 269 38.79 -12.56 4.51
N PHE A 270 39.41 -12.16 5.61
CA PHE A 270 38.87 -11.14 6.52
C PHE A 270 38.75 -9.75 5.87
N ALA A 271 39.55 -9.44 4.85
CA ALA A 271 39.51 -8.13 4.21
C ALA A 271 38.26 -7.99 3.34
N THR A 272 37.97 -9.00 2.51
CA THR A 272 36.76 -9.06 1.70
C THR A 272 35.51 -9.18 2.59
N ALA A 273 35.58 -9.99 3.65
CA ALA A 273 34.50 -10.07 4.64
C ALA A 273 34.18 -8.68 5.25
N LYS A 274 35.22 -7.90 5.61
CA LYS A 274 35.04 -6.54 6.12
C LYS A 274 34.46 -5.59 5.09
N GLN A 275 34.77 -5.75 3.80
CA GLN A 275 34.13 -4.95 2.75
C GLN A 275 32.63 -5.20 2.69
N TRP A 276 32.19 -6.45 2.65
CA TRP A 276 30.75 -6.78 2.65
C TRP A 276 30.04 -6.26 3.91
N TYR A 277 30.68 -6.38 5.07
CA TYR A 277 30.15 -5.86 6.33
C TYR A 277 29.99 -4.32 6.35
N SER A 278 30.99 -3.59 5.82
CA SER A 278 31.08 -2.13 5.99
C SER A 278 30.56 -1.31 4.82
N VAL A 279 30.59 -1.85 3.60
CA VAL A 279 30.19 -1.19 2.36
C VAL A 279 28.91 -1.79 1.79
N GLY A 280 28.71 -3.10 1.93
CA GLY A 280 27.59 -3.83 1.34
C GLY A 280 27.51 -3.70 -0.19
N GLY A 281 26.42 -4.18 -0.76
CA GLY A 281 26.16 -4.03 -2.19
C GLY A 281 24.79 -4.51 -2.66
N ASN A 282 24.03 -5.19 -1.78
CA ASN A 282 22.79 -5.84 -2.17
C ASN A 282 21.54 -5.16 -1.59
N SER A 283 21.62 -4.65 -0.34
CA SER A 283 20.53 -3.86 0.25
C SER A 283 20.67 -2.38 -0.12
N ILE A 284 19.79 -1.89 -0.99
CA ILE A 284 19.88 -0.55 -1.58
C ILE A 284 18.71 0.32 -1.11
N LYS A 285 19.03 1.51 -0.61
CA LYS A 285 18.05 2.55 -0.23
C LYS A 285 17.63 3.39 -1.42
N SER A 286 16.58 4.19 -1.23
CA SER A 286 16.27 5.31 -2.12
C SER A 286 17.51 6.21 -2.35
N GLY A 287 17.71 6.65 -3.59
CA GLY A 287 18.92 7.39 -3.99
C GLY A 287 20.16 6.55 -4.29
N ASN A 288 20.01 5.21 -4.42
CA ASN A 288 21.07 4.29 -4.86
C ASN A 288 22.27 4.22 -3.90
N THR A 289 22.00 4.31 -2.60
CA THR A 289 23.01 4.17 -1.53
C THR A 289 22.82 2.85 -0.78
N ASN A 290 23.93 2.20 -0.44
CA ASN A 290 23.87 0.91 0.27
C ASN A 290 23.42 1.10 1.72
N ARG A 291 22.53 0.23 2.18
CA ARG A 291 22.34 -0.07 3.60
C ARG A 291 23.41 -1.09 3.99
N THR A 292 24.09 -0.86 5.11
CA THR A 292 25.22 -1.71 5.53
C THR A 292 25.00 -2.25 6.93
N ILE A 293 25.46 -3.48 7.17
CA ILE A 293 25.34 -4.12 8.48
C ILE A 293 26.11 -3.34 9.55
N LYS A 294 27.26 -2.75 9.17
CA LYS A 294 27.97 -1.78 10.01
C LYS A 294 27.14 -0.53 10.33
N GLY A 295 26.45 0.00 9.33
CA GLY A 295 25.60 1.18 9.44
C GLY A 295 24.51 1.04 10.50
N PHE A 296 23.99 -0.17 10.68
CA PHE A 296 22.96 -0.48 11.68
C PHE A 296 23.39 -0.17 13.11
N SER A 297 24.66 -0.42 13.45
CA SER A 297 25.17 -0.15 14.80
C SER A 297 25.81 1.23 14.92
N THR A 298 26.49 1.72 13.89
CA THR A 298 27.17 3.02 13.94
C THR A 298 26.20 4.22 13.92
N GLY A 299 25.01 4.06 13.35
CA GLY A 299 23.94 5.08 13.38
C GLY A 299 22.98 4.95 14.56
N ALA A 300 23.18 3.98 15.45
CA ALA A 300 22.21 3.53 16.43
C ALA A 300 21.82 4.61 17.46
N GLN A 301 22.79 5.39 17.97
CA GLN A 301 22.53 6.46 18.95
C GLN A 301 21.50 7.47 18.43
N GLY A 302 21.72 7.99 17.21
CA GLY A 302 20.84 9.01 16.64
C GLY A 302 19.43 8.49 16.36
N LYS A 303 19.31 7.21 15.97
CA LYS A 303 18.05 6.58 15.57
C LYS A 303 17.23 5.98 16.71
N MET A 304 17.86 5.64 17.84
CA MET A 304 17.21 4.85 18.91
C MET A 304 17.43 5.40 20.32
N TYR A 305 18.22 6.47 20.49
CA TYR A 305 18.51 7.04 21.82
C TYR A 305 18.25 8.55 21.94
N ASP A 306 18.77 9.35 21.00
CA ASP A 306 18.77 10.82 21.17
C ASP A 306 17.56 11.52 20.53
N ASN A 307 17.17 11.14 19.30
CA ASN A 307 16.35 12.00 18.43
C ASN A 307 15.21 11.24 17.73
N CYS A 308 14.37 10.55 18.50
CA CYS A 308 13.13 9.95 18.00
C CYS A 308 11.94 10.18 18.96
N PRO A 309 10.69 10.18 18.48
CA PRO A 309 9.50 10.40 19.31
C PRO A 309 9.41 9.49 20.55
N GLY A 310 9.74 8.20 20.39
CA GLY A 310 9.77 7.18 21.44
C GLY A 310 11.12 7.01 22.13
N CYS A 311 12.11 7.86 21.82
CA CYS A 311 13.47 7.72 22.35
C CYS A 311 13.58 8.10 23.85
N PRO A 312 14.50 7.44 24.58
CA PRO A 312 15.29 6.31 24.14
C PRO A 312 14.43 5.03 24.05
N TYR A 313 14.59 4.25 22.98
CA TYR A 313 13.88 2.98 22.86
C TYR A 313 14.33 2.03 23.97
N LYS A 314 13.36 1.53 24.74
CA LYS A 314 13.59 0.77 25.98
C LYS A 314 14.56 -0.39 25.79
N THR A 315 14.44 -1.13 24.68
CA THR A 315 15.32 -2.26 24.39
C THR A 315 16.74 -1.79 24.10
N TYR A 316 16.91 -0.74 23.30
CA TYR A 316 18.23 -0.21 22.98
C TYR A 316 18.91 0.43 24.20
N GLU A 317 18.16 1.14 25.05
CA GLU A 317 18.65 1.69 26.32
C GLU A 317 19.24 0.59 27.23
N ALA A 318 18.59 -0.57 27.31
CA ALA A 318 19.09 -1.69 28.10
C ALA A 318 20.44 -2.22 27.57
N PHE A 319 20.61 -2.27 26.25
CA PHE A 319 21.87 -2.69 25.62
C PHE A 319 22.98 -1.66 25.81
N TYR A 320 22.68 -0.37 25.64
CA TYR A 320 23.61 0.70 25.98
C TYR A 320 24.00 0.66 27.47
N GLY A 321 23.06 0.49 28.39
CA GLY A 321 23.33 0.36 29.82
C GLY A 321 24.14 -0.89 30.18
N TYR A 322 24.15 -1.92 29.32
CA TYR A 322 24.97 -3.11 29.49
C TYR A 322 26.39 -2.94 28.95
N TYR A 323 26.54 -2.54 27.69
CA TYR A 323 27.83 -2.44 27.01
C TYR A 323 28.55 -1.10 27.26
N GLY A 324 27.81 0.00 27.42
CA GLY A 324 28.34 1.34 27.58
C GLY A 324 28.84 1.99 26.28
N ASP A 325 28.62 1.34 25.14
CA ASP A 325 28.95 1.84 23.80
C ASP A 325 27.68 1.84 22.94
N PHE A 326 27.35 2.95 22.29
CA PHE A 326 26.19 3.02 21.40
C PHE A 326 26.37 2.13 20.15
N ASP A 327 27.59 2.05 19.64
CA ASP A 327 27.99 1.22 18.51
C ASP A 327 28.50 -0.17 18.94
N TYR A 328 28.03 -0.69 20.09
CA TYR A 328 28.54 -1.93 20.70
C TYR A 328 28.66 -3.11 19.71
N ALA A 329 27.69 -3.26 18.80
CA ALA A 329 27.69 -4.37 17.85
C ALA A 329 28.79 -4.20 16.78
N ASP A 330 28.97 -3.00 16.21
CA ASP A 330 30.09 -2.73 15.30
C ASP A 330 31.44 -2.88 15.98
N ARG A 331 31.59 -2.42 17.23
CA ARG A 331 32.86 -2.56 17.94
C ARG A 331 33.31 -4.01 18.04
N LEU A 332 32.40 -4.93 18.37
CA LEU A 332 32.71 -6.35 18.44
C LEU A 332 33.03 -6.94 17.07
N VAL A 333 32.17 -6.70 16.06
CA VAL A 333 32.30 -7.30 14.73
C VAL A 333 33.52 -6.77 13.99
N SER A 334 33.74 -5.45 14.00
CA SER A 334 34.93 -4.83 13.41
C SER A 334 36.22 -5.34 14.07
N ALA A 335 36.25 -5.47 15.41
CA ALA A 335 37.40 -6.02 16.12
C ALA A 335 37.68 -7.49 15.77
N ALA A 336 36.64 -8.31 15.65
CA ALA A 336 36.76 -9.71 15.21
C ALA A 336 37.32 -9.83 13.79
N LEU A 337 36.80 -9.02 12.86
CA LEU A 337 37.26 -8.96 11.47
C LEU A 337 38.72 -8.49 11.40
N ASP A 338 39.10 -7.48 12.18
CA ASP A 338 40.46 -6.94 12.22
C ASP A 338 41.45 -7.82 13.00
N GLY A 339 40.95 -8.73 13.85
CA GLY A 339 41.78 -9.47 14.78
C GLY A 339 42.41 -8.55 15.82
N ALA A 340 41.68 -7.52 16.23
CA ALA A 340 42.11 -6.52 17.20
C ALA A 340 41.44 -6.77 18.55
N ASP A 341 42.19 -6.64 19.64
CA ASP A 341 41.60 -6.74 20.98
C ASP A 341 40.66 -5.58 21.24
N MET A 342 39.56 -5.84 21.94
CA MET A 342 38.60 -4.81 22.32
C MET A 342 38.01 -5.06 23.72
N ALA A 343 37.63 -3.98 24.39
CA ALA A 343 36.81 -4.03 25.59
C ALA A 343 35.68 -3.00 25.46
N PHE A 344 34.50 -3.37 25.94
CA PHE A 344 33.37 -2.45 26.05
C PHE A 344 33.64 -1.42 27.15
N ALA A 345 33.12 -0.21 26.99
CA ALA A 345 33.32 0.89 27.94
C ALA A 345 32.82 0.54 29.35
N SER A 346 31.77 -0.28 29.46
CA SER A 346 31.26 -0.77 30.74
C SER A 346 32.17 -1.79 31.45
N GLY A 347 33.15 -2.36 30.74
CA GLY A 347 33.97 -3.48 31.20
C GLY A 347 33.23 -4.83 31.28
N ARG A 348 31.95 -4.89 30.88
CA ARG A 348 31.17 -6.14 30.83
C ARG A 348 31.44 -6.87 29.52
N HIS A 349 31.32 -8.20 29.54
CA HIS A 349 31.52 -9.05 28.36
C HIS A 349 32.84 -8.78 27.61
N GLY A 350 33.93 -8.60 28.36
CA GLY A 350 35.30 -8.38 27.87
C GLY A 350 36.35 -8.52 28.98
N PRO A 351 37.65 -8.36 28.67
CA PRO A 351 38.19 -8.03 27.34
C PRO A 351 38.07 -9.19 26.33
N ASN A 352 37.79 -8.86 25.07
CA ASN A 352 37.73 -9.79 23.96
C ASN A 352 39.05 -9.71 23.18
N ASN A 353 39.97 -10.63 23.47
CA ASN A 353 41.34 -10.61 22.96
C ASN A 353 41.49 -11.27 21.58
N PHE A 354 40.81 -10.75 20.56
CA PHE A 354 40.78 -11.35 19.21
C PHE A 354 42.16 -11.52 18.57
N ALA A 355 43.18 -10.72 18.92
CA ALA A 355 44.53 -10.87 18.39
C ALA A 355 45.20 -12.19 18.82
N SER A 356 44.77 -12.75 19.94
CA SER A 356 45.25 -14.03 20.48
C SER A 356 44.41 -15.24 20.04
N LEU A 357 43.24 -15.00 19.42
CA LEU A 357 42.31 -16.05 19.04
C LEU A 357 42.59 -16.61 17.65
N GLY A 358 42.30 -17.90 17.46
CA GLY A 358 42.37 -18.54 16.16
C GLY A 358 41.27 -18.05 15.19
N PRO A 359 41.46 -18.25 13.87
CA PRO A 359 40.50 -17.78 12.86
C PRO A 359 39.07 -18.25 13.09
N ALA A 360 38.86 -19.49 13.53
CA ALA A 360 37.52 -20.04 13.76
C ALA A 360 36.70 -19.22 14.78
N ALA A 361 37.33 -18.75 15.86
CA ALA A 361 36.63 -17.95 16.87
C ALA A 361 36.29 -16.55 16.32
N ARG A 362 37.20 -15.94 15.56
CA ARG A 362 37.00 -14.64 14.92
C ARG A 362 35.90 -14.69 13.85
N ILE A 363 35.88 -15.77 13.06
CA ILE A 363 34.86 -16.03 12.03
C ILE A 363 33.48 -16.08 12.68
N GLU A 364 33.30 -16.89 13.72
CA GLU A 364 31.98 -16.99 14.37
C GLU A 364 31.60 -15.70 15.09
N ALA A 365 32.55 -14.98 15.70
CA ALA A 365 32.28 -13.66 16.27
C ALA A 365 31.79 -12.65 15.21
N ALA A 366 32.43 -12.62 14.03
CA ALA A 366 31.99 -11.76 12.93
C ALA A 366 30.60 -12.16 12.41
N LYS A 367 30.38 -13.45 12.09
CA LYS A 367 29.14 -13.96 11.52
C LYS A 367 27.94 -13.83 12.45
N LYS A 368 28.13 -14.18 13.72
CA LYS A 368 27.05 -14.18 14.72
C LYS A 368 26.82 -12.79 15.28
N GLY A 369 27.88 -11.99 15.42
CA GLY A 369 27.76 -10.58 15.81
C GLY A 369 27.00 -9.76 14.77
N SER A 370 27.34 -9.91 13.48
CA SER A 370 26.65 -9.20 12.40
C SER A 370 25.15 -9.55 12.33
N ALA A 371 24.78 -10.82 12.40
CA ALA A 371 23.38 -11.24 12.34
C ALA A 371 22.60 -10.93 13.65
N TYR A 372 23.15 -11.29 14.81
CA TYR A 372 22.38 -11.31 16.06
C TYR A 372 22.66 -10.12 16.98
N MET A 373 23.60 -9.24 16.64
CA MET A 373 23.81 -7.97 17.35
C MET A 373 23.50 -6.78 16.45
N ASN A 374 24.01 -6.75 15.22
CA ASN A 374 23.72 -5.64 14.30
C ASN A 374 22.31 -5.74 13.71
N VAL A 375 22.01 -6.79 12.92
CA VAL A 375 20.71 -6.92 12.23
C VAL A 375 19.57 -7.03 13.23
N TRP A 376 19.69 -7.89 14.25
CA TRP A 376 18.64 -8.05 15.28
C TRP A 376 18.24 -6.74 15.98
N MET A 377 19.20 -5.89 16.36
CA MET A 377 18.87 -4.61 16.99
C MET A 377 18.22 -3.65 15.99
N TYR A 378 18.60 -3.75 14.71
CA TYR A 378 18.01 -2.95 13.65
C TYR A 378 16.57 -3.36 13.32
N VAL A 379 16.25 -4.66 13.37
CA VAL A 379 14.86 -5.15 13.30
C VAL A 379 14.00 -4.48 14.38
N ILE A 380 14.50 -4.42 15.62
CA ILE A 380 13.80 -3.77 16.73
C ILE A 380 13.63 -2.28 16.47
N ARG A 381 14.65 -1.61 15.91
CA ARG A 381 14.55 -0.20 15.49
C ARG A 381 13.37 0.00 14.56
N GLU A 382 13.22 -0.82 13.52
CA GLU A 382 12.16 -0.65 12.52
C GLU A 382 10.76 -0.87 13.12
N PHE A 383 10.60 -1.80 14.07
CA PHE A 383 9.33 -1.96 14.78
C PHE A 383 8.99 -0.80 15.72
N GLU A 384 9.98 -0.24 16.42
CA GLU A 384 9.77 0.95 17.25
C GLU A 384 9.50 2.18 16.38
N ASP A 385 10.18 2.31 15.23
CA ASP A 385 9.92 3.36 14.22
C ASP A 385 8.48 3.25 13.68
N ALA A 386 7.98 2.03 13.43
CA ALA A 386 6.60 1.82 13.02
C ALA A 386 5.58 2.28 14.09
N ILE A 387 5.89 2.10 15.37
CA ILE A 387 5.05 2.57 16.49
C ILE A 387 5.12 4.10 16.59
N ASP A 388 6.31 4.68 16.48
CA ASP A 388 6.51 6.12 16.48
C ASP A 388 5.75 6.76 15.30
N ASP A 389 5.87 6.20 14.09
CA ASP A 389 5.14 6.65 12.91
C ASP A 389 3.62 6.52 13.11
N CYS A 390 3.15 5.42 13.71
CA CYS A 390 1.73 5.24 13.99
C CYS A 390 1.17 6.30 14.97
N THR A 391 1.99 6.79 15.90
CA THR A 391 1.53 7.68 16.99
C THR A 391 1.87 9.15 16.79
N SER A 392 2.89 9.47 16.00
CA SER A 392 3.47 10.82 15.88
C SER A 392 3.51 11.36 14.45
N CYS A 393 3.19 10.53 13.46
CA CYS A 393 3.14 10.97 12.08
C CYS A 393 1.97 11.94 11.88
N THR A 394 2.31 13.18 11.53
CA THR A 394 1.38 14.30 11.28
C THR A 394 1.34 14.70 9.79
N GLY A 395 2.08 13.96 8.95
CA GLY A 395 2.09 14.09 7.50
C GLY A 395 1.20 13.06 6.80
N ASP A 396 1.35 12.91 5.49
CA ASP A 396 0.34 12.24 4.64
C ASP A 396 0.83 10.88 4.14
N ASN A 397 1.97 10.41 4.65
CA ASN A 397 2.55 9.12 4.30
C ASN A 397 2.33 8.09 5.41
N CYS A 398 1.59 8.44 6.47
CA CYS A 398 1.58 7.65 7.71
C CYS A 398 0.99 6.25 7.51
N ASN A 399 -0.01 6.10 6.62
CA ASN A 399 -0.72 4.84 6.39
C ASN A 399 -1.24 4.64 4.95
N GLU A 400 -1.05 5.58 4.02
CA GLU A 400 -1.44 5.42 2.61
C GLU A 400 -0.35 4.64 1.87
N PHE A 401 -0.44 3.29 1.86
CA PHE A 401 0.34 2.36 1.01
C PHE A 401 1.74 2.84 0.56
N SER A 402 2.54 3.38 1.49
CA SER A 402 3.57 4.31 1.08
C SER A 402 4.83 3.58 0.66
N LEU A 403 5.19 3.79 -0.59
CA LEU A 403 6.51 3.48 -1.15
C LEU A 403 7.64 4.25 -0.47
N ASN A 404 7.38 5.15 0.50
CA ASN A 404 8.37 5.75 1.40
C ASN A 404 7.75 6.28 2.72
N GLY A 405 7.89 5.51 3.81
CA GLY A 405 7.94 6.06 5.18
C GLY A 405 6.63 6.17 5.98
N GLY A 406 5.76 5.16 5.90
CA GLY A 406 4.60 5.01 6.80
C GLY A 406 4.78 3.87 7.82
N SER A 407 3.88 3.77 8.80
CA SER A 407 3.95 2.77 9.88
C SER A 407 3.97 1.32 9.36
N VAL A 408 3.20 1.03 8.30
CA VAL A 408 3.19 -0.26 7.60
C VAL A 408 4.52 -0.53 6.90
N HIS A 409 5.13 0.49 6.31
CA HIS A 409 6.43 0.34 5.64
C HIS A 409 7.54 0.05 6.64
N ALA A 410 7.60 0.79 7.75
CA ALA A 410 8.56 0.54 8.83
C ALA A 410 8.36 -0.87 9.45
N TRP A 411 7.12 -1.30 9.62
CA TRP A 411 6.83 -2.66 10.07
C TRP A 411 7.31 -3.72 9.07
N ASP A 412 6.99 -3.54 7.79
CA ASP A 412 7.43 -4.42 6.71
C ASP A 412 8.98 -4.46 6.61
N GLU A 413 9.67 -3.33 6.83
CA GLU A 413 11.13 -3.27 6.88
C GLU A 413 11.66 -4.15 8.01
N GLY A 414 11.05 -4.08 9.21
CA GLY A 414 11.40 -4.92 10.34
C GLY A 414 11.21 -6.42 10.08
N VAL A 415 10.20 -6.80 9.29
CA VAL A 415 10.00 -8.21 8.86
C VAL A 415 10.96 -8.62 7.73
N ALA A 416 11.36 -7.67 6.88
CA ALA A 416 12.28 -7.93 5.78
C ALA A 416 13.72 -8.25 6.23
N PHE A 417 14.16 -7.67 7.35
CA PHE A 417 15.49 -7.92 7.96
C PHE A 417 15.52 -9.18 8.84
#